data_AF-A0A6J5U922-F1
#
_entry.id   AF-A0A6J5U922-F1
#
_cell.length_a   1.000
_cell.length_b   1.000
_cell.length_c   1.000
_cell.angle_alpha   90.00
_cell.angle_beta   90.00
_cell.angle_gamma   90.00
#
_symmetry.space_group_name_H-M   'P 1'
#
loop_
_entity.id
_entity.type
_entity.pdbx_description
1 polymer ?
#
loop_
_entity_poly.entity_id
_entity_poly.type
_entity_poly.pdbx_seq_one_letter_code
_entity_poly.pdbx_strand_id
1 'polypeptide(L)'
;MGSAGGLSFWWDDNIDLEENEACWNFLEGVLRYTDLPWLCGGDFNEILWSFEKKGGFEQPSNRPCYLHNFMKKAGLIDLGYQGSSFTWRAHRQNGIFVQERLDRVLGNLPWQESWPSTSISHHPAIGSDNNPLVLETTMYHKNHIRQFKFEAYWADEVEAK
;
A
#
# COMPACT_ATOMS: atom_id res chain seq x y z
N MET A 1 -3.84 -5.13 25.51
CA MET A 1 -2.81 -5.88 24.78
C MET A 1 -3.15 -5.79 23.31
N GLY A 2 -2.48 -4.92 22.56
CA GLY A 2 -2.76 -4.71 21.14
C GLY A 2 -1.82 -5.57 20.30
N SER A 3 -2.36 -6.57 19.59
CA SER A 3 -1.66 -7.29 18.54
C SER A 3 -1.85 -6.52 17.23
N ALA A 4 -0.98 -5.56 16.95
CA ALA A 4 -0.85 -4.99 15.60
C ALA A 4 -0.03 -5.97 14.77
N GLY A 5 -0.69 -6.77 13.93
CA GLY A 5 -0.05 -7.73 13.06
C GLY A 5 -0.23 -7.32 11.60
N GLY A 6 0.87 -7.05 10.91
CA GLY A 6 0.90 -6.88 9.46
C GLY A 6 2.03 -5.97 8.98
N LEU A 7 3.26 -6.49 8.95
CA LEU A 7 4.38 -5.89 8.21
C LEU A 7 5.15 -7.02 7.50
N SER A 8 5.23 -6.98 6.17
CA SER A 8 6.32 -7.66 5.45
C SER A 8 6.57 -7.05 4.07
N PHE A 9 7.86 -6.78 3.84
CA PHE A 9 8.53 -6.44 2.59
C PHE A 9 9.29 -7.68 2.11
N TRP A 10 9.48 -7.85 0.80
CA TRP A 10 10.51 -8.75 0.27
C TRP A 10 11.20 -8.12 -0.93
N TRP A 11 12.52 -8.26 -0.98
CA TRP A 11 13.36 -8.02 -2.15
C TRP A 11 14.06 -9.36 -2.48
N ASP A 12 13.99 -9.77 -3.74
CA ASP A 12 14.98 -10.63 -4.39
C ASP A 12 14.95 -10.30 -5.89
N ASP A 13 16.09 -9.89 -6.44
CA ASP A 13 16.25 -9.50 -7.85
C ASP A 13 16.19 -10.71 -8.80
N ASN A 14 15.98 -11.94 -8.28
CA ASN A 14 16.07 -13.19 -9.03
C ASN A 14 14.77 -14.03 -9.09
N ILE A 15 13.59 -13.47 -8.77
CA ILE A 15 12.35 -14.26 -8.84
C ILE A 15 11.99 -14.50 -10.31
N ASP A 16 12.19 -15.74 -10.77
CA ASP A 16 11.80 -16.21 -12.10
C ASP A 16 10.28 -16.03 -12.33
N LEU A 17 9.84 -15.82 -13.58
CA LEU A 17 8.43 -15.52 -13.89
C LEU A 17 7.43 -16.60 -13.40
N GLU A 18 7.82 -17.87 -13.35
CA GLU A 18 7.02 -18.96 -12.77
C GLU A 18 6.97 -18.90 -11.23
N GLU A 19 8.08 -18.53 -10.60
CA GLU A 19 8.13 -18.27 -9.16
C GLU A 19 7.35 -17.00 -8.79
N ASN A 20 7.25 -16.04 -9.71
CA ASN A 20 6.48 -14.81 -9.57
C ASN A 20 4.98 -15.12 -9.49
N GLU A 21 4.43 -15.95 -10.38
CA GLU A 21 3.02 -16.37 -10.31
C GLU A 21 2.71 -17.19 -9.03
N ALA A 22 3.60 -18.11 -8.65
CA ALA A 22 3.46 -18.86 -7.40
C ALA A 22 3.50 -17.93 -6.17
N CYS A 23 4.39 -16.93 -6.17
CA CYS A 23 4.48 -15.91 -5.13
C CYS A 23 3.19 -15.08 -5.02
N TRP A 24 2.66 -14.60 -6.16
CA TRP A 24 1.39 -13.88 -6.18
C TRP A 24 0.22 -14.73 -5.66
N ASN A 25 0.15 -16.00 -6.05
CA ASN A 25 -0.88 -16.93 -5.58
C ASN A 25 -0.73 -17.23 -4.08
N PHE A 26 0.49 -17.34 -3.56
CA PHE A 26 0.75 -17.51 -2.13
C PHE A 26 0.31 -16.26 -1.34
N LEU A 27 0.72 -15.07 -1.79
CA LEU A 27 0.30 -13.80 -1.20
C LEU A 27 -1.22 -13.66 -1.21
N GLU A 28 -1.87 -13.99 -2.33
CA GLU A 28 -3.32 -14.05 -2.43
C GLU A 28 -3.91 -14.97 -1.36
N GLY A 29 -3.38 -16.20 -1.20
CA GLY A 29 -3.87 -17.18 -0.24
C GLY A 29 -3.77 -16.73 1.21
N VAL A 30 -2.67 -16.11 1.60
CA VAL A 30 -2.43 -15.64 2.98
C VAL A 30 -3.28 -14.41 3.30
N LEU A 31 -3.41 -13.49 2.35
CA LEU A 31 -3.90 -12.14 2.62
C LEU A 31 -5.39 -11.94 2.33
N ARG A 32 -6.00 -12.85 1.57
CA ARG A 32 -7.43 -12.77 1.19
C ARG A 32 -8.41 -12.96 2.37
N TYR A 33 -7.99 -13.59 3.46
CA TYR A 33 -8.91 -14.01 4.53
C TYR A 33 -8.71 -13.30 5.87
N THR A 34 -8.00 -12.17 5.86
CA THR A 34 -7.80 -11.38 7.09
C THR A 34 -8.69 -10.15 7.11
N ASP A 35 -9.51 -10.04 8.15
CA ASP A 35 -10.25 -8.82 8.49
C ASP A 35 -9.36 -7.80 9.24
N LEU A 36 -8.08 -8.13 9.47
CA LEU A 36 -7.14 -7.25 10.14
C LEU A 36 -6.67 -6.14 9.21
N PRO A 37 -6.28 -4.97 9.74
CA PRO A 37 -5.72 -3.90 8.94
C PRO A 37 -4.28 -4.24 8.55
N TRP A 38 -4.00 -4.26 7.25
CA TRP A 38 -2.67 -4.56 6.71
C TRP A 38 -2.36 -3.76 5.45
N LEU A 39 -1.06 -3.60 5.20
CA LEU A 39 -0.53 -3.10 3.95
C LEU A 39 0.63 -3.97 3.48
N CYS A 40 0.99 -3.84 2.21
CA CYS A 40 2.25 -4.30 1.67
C CYS A 40 2.87 -3.16 0.84
N GLY A 41 4.19 -3.07 0.84
CA GLY A 41 4.87 -2.06 0.04
C GLY A 41 6.25 -2.52 -0.38
N GLY A 42 6.77 -1.90 -1.43
CA GLY A 42 8.04 -2.26 -2.05
C GLY A 42 7.95 -2.23 -3.57
N ASP A 43 8.97 -2.81 -4.21
CA ASP A 43 9.08 -2.95 -5.65
C ASP A 43 8.23 -4.13 -6.15
N PHE A 44 7.24 -3.82 -6.99
CA PHE A 44 6.39 -4.83 -7.63
C PHE A 44 6.82 -5.14 -9.07
N ASN A 45 7.82 -4.42 -9.59
CA ASN A 45 8.38 -4.55 -10.93
C ASN A 45 7.31 -4.46 -12.06
N GLU A 46 6.21 -3.77 -11.78
CA GLU A 46 5.07 -3.63 -12.69
C GLU A 46 4.40 -2.25 -12.56
N ILE A 47 4.09 -1.66 -13.71
CA ILE A 47 3.27 -0.44 -13.79
C ILE A 47 1.80 -0.81 -13.98
N LEU A 48 0.90 -0.02 -13.42
CA LEU A 48 -0.55 -0.17 -13.60
C LEU A 48 -1.05 0.56 -14.85
N TRP A 49 -0.42 1.68 -15.19
CA TRP A 49 -0.87 2.56 -16.27
C TRP A 49 0.29 3.05 -17.12
N SER A 50 0.01 3.37 -18.39
CA SER A 50 1.04 3.84 -19.33
C SER A 50 1.74 5.13 -18.87
N PHE A 51 1.05 6.02 -18.16
CA PHE A 51 1.63 7.26 -17.63
C PHE A 51 2.63 7.04 -16.49
N GLU A 52 2.67 5.83 -15.91
CA GLU A 52 3.68 5.45 -14.90
C GLU A 52 5.04 5.10 -15.55
N LYS A 53 5.15 5.20 -16.88
CA LYS A 53 6.41 5.03 -17.63
C LYS A 53 6.70 6.24 -18.50
N LYS A 54 7.98 6.63 -18.54
CA LYS A 54 8.50 7.66 -19.46
C LYS A 54 9.76 7.16 -20.14
N GLY A 55 9.82 7.30 -21.46
CA GLY A 55 10.94 6.84 -22.29
C GLY A 55 10.95 5.32 -22.49
N GLY A 56 11.89 4.86 -23.32
CA GLY A 56 11.97 3.45 -23.72
C GLY A 56 10.85 3.03 -24.67
N PHE A 57 10.67 1.72 -24.81
CA PHE A 57 9.59 1.16 -25.63
C PHE A 57 8.25 1.25 -24.90
N GLU A 58 7.18 1.50 -25.66
CA GLU A 58 5.82 1.35 -25.18
C GLU A 58 5.57 -0.10 -24.76
N GLN A 59 4.80 -0.27 -23.67
CA GLN A 59 4.48 -1.61 -23.21
C GLN A 59 3.52 -2.30 -24.19
N PRO A 60 3.69 -3.61 -24.45
CA PRO A 60 2.77 -4.38 -25.26
C PRO A 60 1.35 -4.36 -24.67
N SER A 61 0.33 -4.21 -25.50
CA SER A 61 -1.07 -4.21 -25.06
C SER A 61 -1.55 -5.55 -24.49
N ASN A 62 -0.81 -6.63 -24.73
CA ASN A 62 -1.12 -7.99 -24.29
C ASN A 62 -0.30 -8.43 -23.07
N ARG A 63 0.42 -7.52 -22.40
CA ARG A 63 1.13 -7.85 -21.16
C ARG A 63 0.13 -8.32 -20.10
N PRO A 64 0.44 -9.38 -19.33
CA PRO A 64 -0.38 -9.76 -18.19
C PRO A 64 -0.38 -8.63 -17.14
N CYS A 65 -1.54 -8.36 -16.52
CA CYS A 65 -1.67 -7.33 -15.48
C CYS A 65 -1.65 -7.97 -14.07
N TYR A 66 -0.51 -8.53 -13.65
CA TYR A 66 -0.43 -9.34 -12.44
C TYR A 66 -0.75 -8.52 -11.19
N LEU A 67 -0.13 -7.35 -11.03
CA LEU A 67 -0.34 -6.42 -9.93
C LEU A 67 -1.79 -5.95 -9.86
N HIS A 68 -2.40 -5.58 -10.99
CA HIS A 68 -3.79 -5.16 -11.02
C HIS A 68 -4.73 -6.30 -10.56
N ASN A 69 -4.48 -7.52 -11.03
CA ASN A 69 -5.26 -8.69 -10.63
C ASN A 69 -5.07 -9.03 -9.16
N PHE A 70 -3.84 -8.97 -8.65
CA PHE A 70 -3.53 -9.13 -7.24
C PHE A 70 -4.27 -8.11 -6.39
N MET A 71 -4.18 -6.82 -6.73
CA MET A 71 -4.87 -5.74 -6.02
C MET A 71 -6.38 -5.99 -5.95
N LYS A 72 -6.98 -6.34 -7.10
CA LYS A 72 -8.41 -6.61 -7.19
C LYS A 72 -8.84 -7.80 -6.33
N LYS A 73 -8.08 -8.89 -6.34
CA LYS A 73 -8.41 -10.12 -5.59
C LYS A 73 -8.15 -9.98 -4.09
N ALA A 74 -7.09 -9.29 -3.70
CA ALA A 74 -6.72 -9.05 -2.31
C ALA A 74 -7.48 -7.88 -1.66
N GLY A 75 -8.31 -7.15 -2.42
CA GLY A 75 -9.04 -5.98 -1.91
C GLY A 75 -8.12 -4.83 -1.53
N LEU A 76 -7.00 -4.69 -2.24
CA LEU A 76 -5.98 -3.69 -2.00
C LEU A 76 -6.13 -2.48 -2.91
N ILE A 77 -5.79 -1.32 -2.36
CA ILE A 77 -5.73 -0.06 -3.08
C ILE A 77 -4.39 0.62 -2.88
N ASP A 78 -3.92 1.29 -3.94
CA ASP A 78 -2.74 2.14 -3.89
C ASP A 78 -3.01 3.29 -2.92
N LEU A 79 -2.18 3.41 -1.88
CA LEU A 79 -2.32 4.43 -0.84
C LEU A 79 -1.86 5.82 -1.31
N GLY A 80 -1.43 5.95 -2.56
CA GLY A 80 -0.96 7.19 -3.14
C GLY A 80 0.47 7.52 -2.71
N TYR A 81 0.92 8.73 -3.08
CA TYR A 81 2.27 9.21 -2.78
C TYR A 81 2.37 10.73 -2.89
N GLN A 82 3.46 11.27 -2.35
CA GLN A 82 3.91 12.65 -2.49
C GLN A 82 5.32 12.66 -3.10
N GLY A 83 5.64 13.70 -3.88
CA GLY A 83 6.93 13.82 -4.55
C GLY A 83 6.92 13.28 -5.99
N SER A 84 8.01 12.66 -6.40
CA SER A 84 8.21 12.18 -7.79
C SER A 84 7.17 11.13 -8.18
N SER A 85 6.58 11.21 -9.37
CA SER A 85 5.71 10.14 -9.91
C SER A 85 6.44 8.85 -10.27
N PHE A 86 7.76 8.90 -10.39
CA PHE A 86 8.60 7.76 -10.74
C PHE A 86 9.45 7.35 -9.54
N THR A 87 9.59 6.04 -9.33
CA THR A 87 10.39 5.45 -8.25
C THR A 87 11.67 4.86 -8.78
N TRP A 88 11.72 4.44 -10.05
CA TRP A 88 12.90 3.90 -10.69
C TRP A 88 13.34 4.74 -11.90
N ARG A 89 14.65 4.82 -12.14
CA ARG A 89 15.25 5.46 -13.32
C ARG A 89 16.48 4.71 -13.78
N ALA A 90 16.69 4.60 -15.08
CA ALA A 90 17.97 4.12 -15.62
C ALA A 90 18.29 4.66 -17.01
N HIS A 91 19.58 4.64 -17.32
CA HIS A 91 20.09 4.83 -18.68
C HIS A 91 20.28 3.48 -19.36
N ARG A 92 19.63 3.27 -20.50
CA ARG A 92 19.83 2.10 -21.34
C ARG A 92 21.12 2.27 -22.17
N GLN A 93 21.69 1.17 -22.65
CA GLN A 93 22.95 1.16 -23.41
C GLN A 93 22.92 2.03 -24.68
N ASN A 94 21.72 2.28 -25.24
CA ASN A 94 21.51 3.15 -26.40
C ASN A 94 21.33 4.64 -26.03
N GLY A 95 21.61 5.03 -24.79
CA GLY A 95 21.49 6.40 -24.30
C GLY A 95 20.06 6.82 -23.93
N ILE A 96 19.06 5.94 -24.09
CA ILE A 96 17.67 6.24 -23.72
C ILE A 96 17.55 6.27 -22.20
N PHE A 97 17.06 7.40 -21.68
CA PHE A 97 16.67 7.53 -20.28
C PHE A 97 15.24 7.04 -20.08
N VAL A 98 15.05 6.14 -19.11
CA VAL A 98 13.76 5.54 -18.77
C VAL A 98 13.45 5.82 -17.32
N GLN A 99 12.18 6.14 -17.03
CA GLN A 99 11.66 6.27 -15.68
C GLN A 99 10.38 5.46 -15.53
N GLU A 100 10.23 4.76 -14.42
CA GLU A 100 9.06 3.91 -14.12
C GLU A 100 8.62 4.07 -12.66
N ARG A 101 7.34 3.84 -12.39
CA ARG A 101 6.82 3.68 -11.02
C ARG A 101 6.63 2.20 -10.73
N LEU A 102 7.64 1.61 -10.09
CA LEU A 102 7.68 0.17 -9.77
C LEU A 102 7.39 -0.08 -8.30
N ASP A 103 7.74 0.89 -7.44
CA ASP A 103 7.49 0.83 -6.01
C ASP A 103 6.15 1.48 -5.65
N ARG A 104 5.41 0.84 -4.74
CA ARG A 104 4.17 1.41 -4.17
C ARG A 104 3.89 0.86 -2.78
N VAL A 105 2.93 1.47 -2.10
CA VAL A 105 2.35 0.92 -0.87
C VAL A 105 0.86 0.70 -1.13
N LEU A 106 0.41 -0.52 -0.87
CA LEU A 106 -0.94 -0.99 -1.06
C LEU A 106 -1.54 -1.33 0.30
N GLY A 107 -2.74 -0.85 0.60
CA GLY A 107 -3.43 -1.14 1.86
C GLY A 107 -4.83 -1.68 1.62
N ASN A 108 -5.31 -2.51 2.55
CA ASN A 108 -6.71 -2.92 2.55
C ASN A 108 -7.60 -1.84 3.19
N LEU A 109 -8.93 -1.99 3.06
CA LEU A 109 -9.87 -1.03 3.63
C LEU A 109 -9.71 -0.87 5.16
N PRO A 110 -9.62 -1.95 5.97
CA PRO A 110 -9.37 -1.82 7.41
C PRO A 110 -8.11 -1.01 7.77
N TRP A 111 -7.04 -1.08 6.96
CA TRP A 111 -5.87 -0.24 7.12
C TRP A 111 -6.22 1.24 7.01
N GLN A 112 -6.92 1.64 5.95
CA GLN A 112 -7.29 3.04 5.74
C GLN A 112 -8.21 3.58 6.84
N GLU A 113 -9.10 2.74 7.37
CA GLU A 113 -9.98 3.14 8.48
C GLU A 113 -9.20 3.30 9.80
N SER A 114 -8.14 2.52 9.99
CA SER A 114 -7.30 2.54 11.20
C SER A 114 -6.26 3.66 11.16
N TRP A 115 -5.72 3.96 9.96
CA TRP A 115 -4.70 4.98 9.71
C TRP A 115 -5.12 5.91 8.55
N PRO A 116 -6.19 6.71 8.71
CA PRO A 116 -6.68 7.60 7.65
C PRO A 116 -5.67 8.70 7.25
N SER A 117 -4.73 9.01 8.15
CA SER A 117 -3.65 9.97 7.93
C SER A 117 -2.36 9.30 7.39
N THR A 118 -2.44 8.08 6.87
CA THR A 118 -1.31 7.46 6.18
C THR A 118 -0.86 8.34 5.01
N SER A 119 0.43 8.62 4.94
CA SER A 119 1.05 9.29 3.81
C SER A 119 2.30 8.55 3.37
N ILE A 120 2.56 8.59 2.06
CA ILE A 120 3.74 7.99 1.45
C ILE A 120 4.46 9.11 0.71
N SER A 121 5.77 9.21 0.86
CA SER A 121 6.60 10.16 0.11
C SER A 121 7.73 9.44 -0.62
N HIS A 122 8.03 9.90 -1.84
CA HIS A 122 9.16 9.43 -2.63
C HIS A 122 10.32 10.40 -2.47
N HIS A 123 11.39 9.93 -1.85
CA HIS A 123 12.59 10.75 -1.66
C HIS A 123 13.63 10.46 -2.74
N PRO A 124 14.31 11.49 -3.28
CA PRO A 124 15.34 11.27 -4.29
C PRO A 124 16.52 10.50 -3.68
N ALA A 125 16.92 9.41 -4.32
CA ALA A 125 18.11 8.68 -3.91
C ALA A 125 19.39 9.28 -4.50
N ILE A 126 20.47 9.18 -3.72
CA ILE A 126 21.83 9.46 -4.15
C ILE A 126 22.54 8.11 -4.29
N GLY A 127 23.02 7.79 -5.50
CA GLY A 127 23.71 6.53 -5.77
C GLY A 127 22.82 5.30 -5.94
N SER A 128 21.50 5.49 -6.04
CA SER A 128 20.54 4.44 -6.41
C SER A 128 19.67 4.90 -7.59
N ASP A 129 19.31 3.92 -8.41
CA ASP A 129 18.33 4.04 -9.47
C ASP A 129 16.89 4.03 -8.92
N ASN A 130 16.71 3.60 -7.66
CA ASN A 130 15.44 3.60 -6.93
C ASN A 130 15.34 4.75 -5.93
N ASN A 131 14.20 5.43 -5.92
CA ASN A 131 13.80 6.41 -4.91
C ASN A 131 13.18 5.68 -3.70
N PRO A 132 13.69 5.88 -2.47
CA PRO A 132 13.08 5.30 -1.29
C PRO A 132 11.65 5.80 -1.07
N LEU A 133 10.77 4.86 -0.67
CA LEU A 133 9.44 5.14 -0.13
C LEU A 133 9.53 5.37 1.38
N VAL A 134 8.99 6.48 1.86
CA VAL A 134 8.81 6.73 3.29
C VAL A 134 7.32 6.66 3.60
N LEU A 135 6.95 5.74 4.49
CA LEU A 135 5.59 5.57 5.00
C LEU A 135 5.49 6.28 6.35
N GLU A 136 4.63 7.28 6.44
CA GLU A 136 4.29 7.95 7.68
C GLU A 136 2.85 7.62 8.07
N THR A 137 2.65 7.22 9.33
CA THR A 137 1.33 6.89 9.87
C THR A 137 1.13 7.59 11.20
N THR A 138 -0.11 8.02 11.44
CA THR A 138 -0.55 8.45 12.76
C THR A 138 -1.78 7.63 13.12
N MET A 139 -1.71 6.89 14.24
CA MET A 139 -2.84 6.09 14.71
C MET A 139 -4.01 7.01 15.03
N TYR A 140 -5.14 6.80 14.35
CA TYR A 140 -6.37 7.49 14.70
C TYR A 140 -6.91 6.91 16.01
N HIS A 141 -6.65 7.60 17.12
CA HIS A 141 -7.32 7.30 18.37
C HIS A 141 -8.72 7.88 18.27
N LYS A 142 -9.75 7.04 18.06
CA LYS A 142 -11.11 7.40 18.42
C LYS A 142 -11.10 7.70 19.91
N ASN A 143 -10.94 8.97 20.28
CA ASN A 143 -11.32 9.44 21.59
C ASN A 143 -12.83 9.23 21.68
N HIS A 144 -13.24 8.03 22.09
CA HIS A 144 -14.55 7.85 22.67
C HIS A 144 -14.53 8.66 23.98
N ILE A 145 -14.76 9.96 23.88
CA ILE A 145 -15.37 10.68 24.99
C ILE A 145 -16.71 9.99 25.15
N ARG A 146 -16.78 9.01 26.05
CA ARG A 146 -18.06 8.49 26.53
C ARG A 146 -18.73 9.67 27.20
N GLN A 147 -19.52 10.41 26.44
CA GLN A 147 -20.46 11.37 27.01
C GLN A 147 -21.39 10.52 27.86
N PHE A 148 -21.25 10.63 29.18
CA PHE A 148 -22.27 10.14 30.08
C PHE A 148 -23.55 10.90 29.75
N LYS A 149 -24.48 10.20 29.09
CA LYS A 149 -25.82 10.70 28.84
C LYS A 149 -26.71 9.98 29.84
N PHE A 150 -27.30 10.77 30.73
CA PHE A 150 -28.30 10.32 31.68
C PHE A 150 -29.60 11.01 31.31
N GLU A 151 -30.68 10.26 31.23
CA GLU A 151 -32.00 10.85 31.01
C GLU A 151 -32.45 11.51 32.30
N ALA A 152 -32.79 12.81 32.25
CA ALA A 152 -33.21 13.58 33.42
C ALA A 152 -34.38 12.91 34.19
N TYR A 153 -35.21 12.13 33.50
CA TYR A 153 -36.30 11.35 34.08
C TYR A 153 -35.85 10.39 35.20
N TRP A 154 -34.64 9.86 35.13
CA TRP A 154 -34.10 8.93 36.13
C TRP A 154 -33.72 9.61 37.46
N ALA A 155 -33.66 10.95 37.51
CA ALA A 155 -33.45 11.69 38.75
C ALA A 155 -34.76 12.03 39.49
N ASP A 156 -35.91 11.77 38.86
CA ASP A 156 -37.23 12.04 39.44
C ASP A 156 -37.86 10.79 40.10
N GLU A 157 -37.18 9.64 40.08
CA GLU A 157 -37.60 8.46 40.84
C GLU A 157 -37.32 8.66 42.35
N VAL A 158 -38.37 8.51 43.15
CA VAL A 158 -38.37 8.77 44.61
C VAL A 158 -37.44 7.82 45.37
N GLU A 159 -36.98 6.72 44.76
CA GLU A 159 -36.08 5.74 45.37
C GLU A 159 -34.58 6.07 45.23
N ALA A 160 -34.21 7.15 44.52
CA ALA A 160 -32.82 7.56 44.33
C ALA A 160 -32.32 8.67 45.27
N LYS A 161 -33.01 8.93 46.39
CA LYS A 161 -32.60 9.86 47.45
C LYS A 161 -32.29 9.16 48.77
#